data_AF-D8UBN3-F1
#
_entry.id   AF-D8UBN3-F1
#
_cell.length_a   1.000
_cell.length_b   1.000
_cell.length_c   1.000
_cell.angle_alpha   90.00
_cell.angle_beta   90.00
_cell.angle_gamma   90.00
#
_symmetry.space_group_name_H-M   'P 1'
#
loop_
_entity.id
_entity.type
_entity.pdbx_description
1 polymer ?
#
loop_
_entity_poly.entity_id
_entity_poly.type
_entity_poly.pdbx_seq_one_letter_code
_entity_poly.pdbx_strand_id
1 'polypeptide(L)'
;AFLPDNQVIYQRMLVIVLDYSTCGVSAAINGTTLRSIFLGPNGDGSGGIAEKYRQCSYGKLKLNTTAFKVINVKADCTDGVVQSCNWLNMGRTGDTGAKALLGSTAFAEFTHFAYIPPPQVPCGWVDFGYAVLPGNRIWLSSKKDGVYNWATVMEKSLHNYGLWHSWKDGIEYNDETTVMGRGLTCPNAAELAYLGWATPAPGGDRIDSTRLRVGATLTFSLPATYLSPDGNYLRVVPDWLPSYSNKTLAKNLYIAVRVNKGGDALLDKTLYANRVHIHELNAAKDNAFPELDLYLDRKISYLTAITPLSQVTLTTYKLVVYGGSWVGTDVLRVHLCHYKSSPQDCPSVQFLELSPPPPSPQPSPPPPKPSSKQVGPVKPRKRPPR
;
A
#
# COMPACT_ATOMS: atom_id res chain seq x y z
N ALA A 1 -19.19 -3.36 -7.66
CA ALA A 1 -18.62 -3.68 -6.35
C ALA A 1 -17.29 -2.93 -6.22
N PHE A 2 -17.03 -2.22 -5.12
CA PHE A 2 -15.77 -1.49 -4.86
C PHE A 2 -14.64 -2.43 -4.37
N LEU A 3 -14.71 -3.70 -4.73
CA LEU A 3 -13.72 -4.70 -4.37
C LEU A 3 -12.50 -4.57 -5.28
N PRO A 4 -11.34 -5.11 -4.90
CA PRO A 4 -10.13 -5.03 -5.71
C PRO A 4 -10.36 -5.72 -7.05
N ASP A 5 -10.79 -4.93 -8.02
CA ASP A 5 -10.59 -5.20 -9.43
C ASP A 5 -9.13 -4.83 -9.71
N ASN A 6 -8.41 -5.69 -10.41
CA ASN A 6 -7.03 -5.42 -10.84
C ASN A 6 -6.96 -4.23 -11.82
N GLN A 7 -8.10 -3.66 -12.19
CA GLN A 7 -8.23 -2.46 -13.00
C GLN A 7 -7.87 -1.16 -12.26
N VAL A 8 -7.56 -0.14 -13.06
CA VAL A 8 -7.33 1.21 -12.55
C VAL A 8 -8.69 1.84 -12.20
N ILE A 9 -8.83 2.27 -10.95
CA ILE A 9 -10.01 2.96 -10.44
C ILE A 9 -9.83 4.46 -10.64
N TYR A 10 -10.81 5.07 -11.34
CA TYR A 10 -10.89 6.51 -11.55
C TYR A 10 -12.03 7.10 -10.71
N GLN A 11 -11.68 7.68 -9.57
CA GLN A 11 -12.65 8.37 -8.73
C GLN A 11 -13.08 9.68 -9.37
N ARG A 12 -14.33 9.74 -9.83
CA ARG A 12 -15.05 10.99 -10.13
C ARG A 12 -15.56 11.57 -8.81
N MET A 13 -14.75 12.39 -8.16
CA MET A 13 -14.98 12.90 -6.80
C MET A 13 -15.75 14.23 -6.81
N LEU A 14 -16.83 14.29 -6.03
CA LEU A 14 -17.53 15.52 -5.67
C LEU A 14 -17.21 15.88 -4.22
N VAL A 15 -16.57 17.03 -4.01
CA VAL A 15 -16.33 17.60 -2.68
C VAL A 15 -17.45 18.60 -2.38
N ILE A 16 -18.19 18.36 -1.30
CA ILE A 16 -19.34 19.14 -0.87
C ILE A 16 -18.97 19.86 0.42
N VAL A 17 -18.73 21.17 0.32
CA VAL A 17 -18.53 22.03 1.47
C VAL A 17 -19.89 22.45 2.01
N LEU A 18 -20.17 22.10 3.25
CA LEU A 18 -21.42 22.45 3.89
C LEU A 18 -21.30 23.80 4.59
N ASP A 19 -22.27 24.66 4.37
CA ASP A 19 -22.34 25.99 4.94
C ASP A 19 -23.65 26.17 5.71
N TYR A 20 -23.56 26.23 7.04
CA TYR A 20 -24.67 26.46 7.96
C TYR A 20 -24.65 27.91 8.48
N SER A 21 -24.15 28.86 7.67
CA SER A 21 -24.07 30.28 8.02
C SER A 21 -25.41 30.89 8.43
N THR A 22 -26.54 30.33 7.98
CA THR A 22 -27.90 30.71 8.39
C THR A 22 -28.18 30.53 9.89
N CYS A 23 -27.43 29.68 10.59
CA CYS A 23 -27.43 29.57 12.06
C CYS A 23 -26.07 29.91 12.69
N GLY A 24 -25.25 30.72 12.01
CA GLY A 24 -23.98 31.21 12.54
C GLY A 24 -22.82 30.22 12.47
N VAL A 25 -22.96 29.11 11.73
CA VAL A 25 -21.92 28.07 11.58
C VAL A 25 -21.45 28.00 10.12
N SER A 26 -20.59 28.95 9.76
CA SER A 26 -20.13 29.12 8.38
C SER A 26 -19.03 28.14 7.99
N ALA A 27 -18.99 27.77 6.70
CA ALA A 27 -17.88 27.01 6.13
C ALA A 27 -16.52 27.72 6.36
N ALA A 28 -15.49 26.96 6.76
CA ALA A 28 -14.16 27.50 7.05
C ALA A 28 -13.15 27.38 5.89
N ILE A 29 -13.52 26.68 4.81
CA ILE A 29 -12.64 26.41 3.68
C ILE A 29 -13.40 26.66 2.37
N ASN A 30 -12.70 27.19 1.36
CA ASN A 30 -13.28 27.49 0.06
C ASN A 30 -12.87 26.47 -1.02
N GLY A 31 -13.57 26.51 -2.15
CA GLY A 31 -13.36 25.58 -3.27
C GLY A 31 -11.97 25.65 -3.90
N THR A 32 -11.35 26.83 -3.97
CA THR A 32 -10.00 27.00 -4.54
C THR A 32 -8.96 26.28 -3.68
N THR A 33 -9.02 26.46 -2.36
CA THR A 33 -8.13 25.77 -1.41
C THR A 33 -8.30 24.25 -1.52
N LEU A 34 -9.55 23.77 -1.55
CA LEU A 34 -9.83 22.34 -1.69
C LEU A 34 -9.34 21.76 -3.02
N ARG A 35 -9.50 22.49 -4.12
CA ARG A 35 -8.96 22.06 -5.42
C ARG A 35 -7.44 21.93 -5.36
N SER A 36 -6.75 22.86 -4.70
CA SER A 36 -5.30 22.80 -4.51
C SER A 36 -4.88 21.63 -3.61
N ILE A 37 -5.61 21.36 -2.52
CA ILE A 37 -5.36 20.22 -1.63
C ILE A 37 -5.49 18.89 -2.39
N PHE A 38 -6.58 18.72 -3.14
CA PHE A 38 -6.88 17.45 -3.81
C PHE A 38 -6.04 17.24 -5.07
N LEU A 39 -5.87 18.26 -5.91
CA LEU A 39 -5.25 18.13 -7.23
C LEU A 39 -3.83 18.71 -7.32
N GLY A 40 -3.35 19.38 -6.27
CA GLY A 40 -2.11 20.13 -6.28
C GLY A 40 -2.27 21.57 -6.81
N PRO A 41 -1.21 22.39 -6.72
CA PRO A 41 -1.27 23.83 -7.03
C PRO A 41 -1.66 24.12 -8.48
N ASN A 42 -1.29 23.25 -9.42
CA ASN A 42 -1.63 23.39 -10.84
C ASN A 42 -3.06 22.91 -11.16
N GLY A 43 -3.70 22.19 -10.24
CA GLY A 43 -5.05 21.67 -10.44
C GLY A 43 -5.17 20.59 -11.52
N ASP A 44 -4.05 19.94 -11.89
CA ASP A 44 -3.93 18.92 -12.93
C ASP A 44 -3.79 17.50 -12.36
N GLY A 45 -3.66 17.36 -11.03
CA GLY A 45 -3.49 16.08 -10.34
C GLY A 45 -2.04 15.64 -10.20
N SER A 46 -1.05 16.44 -10.61
CA SER A 46 0.37 16.14 -10.45
C SER A 46 0.90 16.41 -9.03
N GLY A 47 0.02 16.83 -8.11
CA GLY A 47 0.33 17.08 -6.71
C GLY A 47 -0.86 16.76 -5.79
N GLY A 48 -0.75 17.18 -4.54
CA GLY A 48 -1.82 17.01 -3.55
C GLY A 48 -2.18 15.55 -3.28
N ILE A 49 -3.45 15.31 -2.96
CA ILE A 49 -3.99 13.97 -2.67
C ILE A 49 -3.99 13.08 -3.91
N ALA A 50 -4.25 13.63 -5.10
CA ALA A 50 -4.24 12.89 -6.37
C ALA A 50 -2.89 12.20 -6.60
N GLU A 51 -1.80 12.93 -6.36
CA GLU A 51 -0.45 12.37 -6.47
C GLU A 51 -0.19 11.30 -5.41
N LYS A 52 -0.69 11.49 -4.18
CA LYS A 52 -0.57 10.47 -3.12
C LYS A 52 -1.33 9.20 -3.46
N TYR A 53 -2.53 9.29 -4.03
CA TYR A 53 -3.25 8.11 -4.52
C TYR A 53 -2.43 7.37 -5.55
N ARG A 54 -1.86 8.08 -6.53
CA ARG A 54 -1.00 7.48 -7.55
C ARG A 54 0.23 6.80 -6.95
N GLN A 55 0.94 7.47 -6.04
CA GLN A 55 2.16 6.94 -5.41
C GLN A 55 1.88 5.69 -4.57
N CYS A 56 0.85 5.72 -3.71
CA CYS A 56 0.56 4.63 -2.78
C CYS A 56 -0.19 3.46 -3.39
N SER A 57 -0.75 3.62 -4.59
CA SER A 57 -1.49 2.56 -5.30
C SER A 57 -0.79 2.07 -6.56
N TYR A 58 0.41 2.55 -6.87
CA TYR A 58 1.09 2.28 -8.14
C TYR A 58 0.24 2.66 -9.35
N GLY A 59 -0.54 3.74 -9.20
CA GLY A 59 -1.48 4.20 -10.21
C GLY A 59 -2.74 3.36 -10.37
N LYS A 60 -3.05 2.42 -9.45
CA LYS A 60 -4.32 1.69 -9.44
C LYS A 60 -5.49 2.50 -8.90
N LEU A 61 -5.23 3.51 -8.07
CA LEU A 61 -6.21 4.50 -7.61
C LEU A 61 -5.84 5.88 -8.13
N LYS A 62 -6.77 6.51 -8.86
CA LYS A 62 -6.60 7.84 -9.43
C LYS A 62 -7.82 8.72 -9.17
N LEU A 63 -7.60 10.00 -8.97
CA LEU A 63 -8.65 11.01 -9.08
C LEU A 63 -8.82 11.39 -10.56
N ASN A 64 -10.05 11.41 -11.06
CA ASN A 64 -10.34 11.96 -12.37
C ASN A 64 -10.35 13.49 -12.26
N THR A 65 -9.26 14.13 -12.69
CA THR A 65 -9.03 15.58 -12.52
C THR A 65 -9.99 16.45 -13.33
N THR A 66 -10.50 15.94 -14.46
CA THR A 66 -11.49 16.65 -15.30
C THR A 66 -12.90 16.59 -14.70
N ALA A 67 -13.25 15.47 -14.04
CA ALA A 67 -14.53 15.28 -13.39
C ALA A 67 -14.53 15.82 -11.95
N PHE A 68 -13.37 16.04 -11.33
CA PHE A 68 -13.26 16.54 -9.96
C PHE A 68 -13.96 17.89 -9.82
N LYS A 69 -14.87 17.98 -8.84
CA LYS A 69 -15.63 19.20 -8.59
C LYS A 69 -15.72 19.49 -7.10
N VAL A 70 -15.66 20.78 -6.76
CA VAL A 70 -15.97 21.29 -5.42
C VAL A 70 -17.19 22.19 -5.54
N ILE A 71 -18.14 22.01 -4.63
CA ILE A 71 -19.32 22.86 -4.52
C ILE A 71 -19.54 23.28 -3.07
N ASN A 72 -20.17 24.44 -2.89
CA ASN A 72 -20.65 24.89 -1.60
C ASN A 72 -22.17 24.70 -1.54
N VAL A 73 -22.64 23.97 -0.54
CA VAL A 73 -24.05 23.73 -0.28
C VAL A 73 -24.46 24.52 0.96
N LYS A 74 -25.37 25.47 0.79
CA LYS A 74 -26.06 26.10 1.90
C LYS A 74 -27.02 25.09 2.51
N ALA A 75 -26.91 24.88 3.81
CA ALA A 75 -27.64 23.87 4.55
C ALA A 75 -28.57 24.51 5.58
N ASP A 76 -29.70 23.86 5.82
CA ASP A 76 -30.66 24.26 6.86
C ASP A 76 -30.23 23.69 8.21
N CYS A 77 -30.52 24.43 9.28
CA CYS A 77 -30.00 24.11 10.61
C CYS A 77 -30.89 23.17 11.44
N THR A 78 -31.95 22.64 10.82
CA THR A 78 -32.96 21.78 11.46
C THR A 78 -32.64 20.29 11.35
N ASP A 79 -31.56 19.93 10.65
CA ASP A 79 -31.20 18.53 10.37
C ASP A 79 -30.38 17.84 11.49
N GLY A 80 -30.16 18.55 12.60
CA GLY A 80 -29.43 18.05 13.76
C GLY A 80 -27.91 17.96 13.57
N VAL A 81 -27.38 18.40 12.42
CA VAL A 81 -25.95 18.35 12.13
C VAL A 81 -25.19 19.26 13.07
N VAL A 82 -25.60 20.53 13.16
CA VAL A 82 -24.89 21.54 13.97
C VAL A 82 -24.93 21.22 15.48
N GLN A 83 -25.98 20.55 15.96
CA GLN A 83 -26.16 20.29 17.39
C GLN A 83 -25.54 18.97 17.84
N SER A 84 -25.59 17.93 16.99
CA SER A 84 -25.27 16.55 17.40
C SER A 84 -24.34 15.80 16.45
N CYS A 85 -23.84 16.46 15.40
CA CYS A 85 -23.11 15.83 14.30
C CYS A 85 -23.82 14.58 13.76
N ASN A 86 -25.05 14.76 13.29
CA ASN A 86 -25.74 13.72 12.55
C ASN A 86 -25.12 13.56 11.15
N TRP A 87 -24.04 12.78 11.04
CA TRP A 87 -23.28 12.58 9.80
C TRP A 87 -24.13 11.99 8.65
N LEU A 88 -25.15 11.19 8.98
CA LEU A 88 -26.10 10.67 7.98
C LEU A 88 -26.90 11.81 7.35
N ASN A 89 -27.46 12.69 8.18
CA ASN A 89 -28.19 13.85 7.70
C ASN A 89 -27.25 14.82 6.98
N MET A 90 -26.02 14.99 7.46
CA MET A 90 -24.98 15.76 6.78
C MET A 90 -24.77 15.30 5.32
N GLY A 91 -24.69 13.98 5.11
CA GLY A 91 -24.61 13.40 3.76
C GLY A 91 -25.87 13.63 2.93
N ARG A 92 -27.06 13.49 3.53
CA ARG A 92 -28.36 13.72 2.85
C ARG A 92 -28.56 15.18 2.45
N THR A 93 -28.25 16.12 3.34
CA THR A 93 -28.30 17.56 3.11
C THR A 93 -27.32 17.94 2.00
N GLY A 94 -26.09 17.41 2.06
CA GLY A 94 -25.10 17.56 1.00
C GLY A 94 -25.60 17.05 -0.35
N ASP A 95 -26.12 15.81 -0.41
CA ASP A 95 -26.64 15.20 -1.65
C ASP A 95 -27.82 16.00 -2.22
N THR A 96 -28.73 16.46 -1.36
CA THR A 96 -29.91 17.25 -1.77
C THR A 96 -29.51 18.59 -2.35
N GLY A 97 -28.64 19.34 -1.65
CA GLY A 97 -28.14 20.62 -2.13
C GLY A 97 -27.29 20.48 -3.38
N ALA A 98 -26.46 19.44 -3.47
CA ALA A 98 -25.68 19.14 -4.66
C ALA A 98 -26.57 18.89 -5.88
N LYS A 99 -27.63 18.09 -5.72
CA LYS A 99 -28.62 17.85 -6.80
C LYS A 99 -29.35 19.13 -7.20
N ALA A 100 -29.68 20.01 -6.26
CA ALA A 100 -30.30 21.30 -6.57
C ALA A 100 -29.37 22.22 -7.37
N LEU A 101 -28.07 22.22 -7.06
CA LEU A 101 -27.08 23.07 -7.74
C LEU A 101 -26.63 22.51 -9.11
N LEU A 102 -26.51 21.19 -9.22
CA LEU A 102 -25.93 20.53 -10.39
C LEU A 102 -26.97 19.92 -11.34
N GLY A 103 -28.17 19.67 -10.84
CA GLY A 103 -29.13 18.77 -11.47
C GLY A 103 -28.85 17.29 -11.16
N SER A 104 -29.90 16.48 -11.11
CA SER A 104 -29.80 15.05 -10.75
C SER A 104 -28.94 14.24 -11.72
N THR A 105 -29.00 14.55 -13.02
CA THR A 105 -28.22 13.85 -14.05
C THR A 105 -26.73 14.06 -13.85
N ALA A 106 -26.27 15.30 -13.68
CA ALA A 106 -24.85 15.59 -13.45
C ALA A 106 -24.37 15.03 -12.10
N PHE A 107 -25.21 15.10 -11.06
CA PHE A 107 -24.89 14.51 -9.76
C PHE A 107 -24.64 12.99 -9.85
N ALA A 108 -25.44 12.27 -10.65
CA ALA A 108 -25.31 10.82 -10.81
C ALA A 108 -24.02 10.38 -11.52
N GLU A 109 -23.29 11.28 -12.18
CA GLU A 109 -22.00 10.97 -12.79
C GLU A 109 -20.86 10.88 -11.78
N PHE A 110 -21.04 11.39 -10.57
CA PHE A 110 -20.02 11.29 -9.53
C PHE A 110 -20.05 9.90 -8.89
N THR A 111 -18.86 9.38 -8.62
CA THR A 111 -18.69 8.03 -8.07
C THR A 111 -18.37 8.06 -6.58
N HIS A 112 -17.75 9.14 -6.10
CA HIS A 112 -17.28 9.31 -4.73
C HIS A 112 -17.60 10.71 -4.22
N PHE A 113 -17.87 10.81 -2.93
CA PHE A 113 -18.33 12.04 -2.29
C PHE A 113 -17.55 12.30 -1.01
N ALA A 114 -17.03 13.53 -0.89
CA ALA A 114 -16.39 14.02 0.32
C ALA A 114 -17.22 15.17 0.90
N TYR A 115 -17.74 15.01 2.11
CA TYR A 115 -18.50 16.05 2.81
C TYR A 115 -17.58 16.76 3.80
N ILE A 116 -17.56 18.09 3.75
CA ILE A 116 -16.70 18.91 4.60
C ILE A 116 -17.60 19.83 5.43
N PRO A 117 -17.91 19.46 6.69
CA PRO A 117 -18.63 20.33 7.58
C PRO A 117 -17.76 21.50 8.08
N PRO A 118 -18.40 22.58 8.56
CA PRO A 118 -17.73 23.61 9.33
C PRO A 118 -17.03 23.05 10.59
N PRO A 119 -15.92 23.65 11.05
CA PRO A 119 -15.14 23.14 12.17
C PRO A 119 -15.87 23.24 13.52
N GLN A 120 -16.95 24.04 13.60
CA GLN A 120 -17.78 24.20 14.80
C GLN A 120 -18.80 23.07 14.98
N VAL A 121 -18.98 22.19 13.99
CA VAL A 121 -19.88 21.04 14.11
C VAL A 121 -19.28 20.02 15.10
N PRO A 122 -20.01 19.59 16.15
CA PRO A 122 -19.47 18.79 17.26
C PRO A 122 -19.40 17.28 16.93
N CYS A 123 -18.65 16.90 15.90
CA CYS A 123 -18.43 15.49 15.56
C CYS A 123 -17.42 14.81 16.49
N GLY A 124 -17.69 13.63 17.03
CA GLY A 124 -16.69 12.89 17.83
C GLY A 124 -15.40 12.55 17.06
N TRP A 125 -15.47 12.56 15.73
CA TRP A 125 -14.33 12.42 14.80
C TRP A 125 -13.79 13.76 14.29
N VAL A 126 -14.15 14.89 14.94
CA VAL A 126 -13.90 16.29 14.49
C VAL A 126 -12.47 16.60 14.10
N ASP A 127 -11.48 15.88 14.61
CA ASP A 127 -10.10 16.21 14.28
C ASP A 127 -9.63 15.50 12.99
N PHE A 128 -10.29 14.40 12.60
CA PHE A 128 -9.91 13.59 11.45
C PHE A 128 -11.04 13.53 10.41
N GLY A 129 -11.83 12.46 10.44
CA GLY A 129 -12.90 12.20 9.49
C GLY A 129 -13.62 10.89 9.79
N TYR A 130 -14.66 10.63 9.01
CA TYR A 130 -15.47 9.42 9.06
C TYR A 130 -15.65 8.86 7.64
N ALA A 131 -15.87 7.55 7.51
CA ALA A 131 -16.13 6.92 6.23
C ALA A 131 -17.13 5.79 6.39
N VAL A 132 -17.92 5.55 5.34
CA VAL A 132 -18.74 4.34 5.23
C VAL A 132 -17.86 3.20 4.73
N LEU A 133 -17.96 2.04 5.39
CA LEU A 133 -17.16 0.86 5.07
C LEU A 133 -17.97 -0.36 4.59
N PRO A 134 -17.61 -0.92 3.43
CA PRO A 134 -17.26 -0.22 2.20
C PRO A 134 -18.36 0.73 1.75
N GLY A 135 -18.03 1.65 0.87
CA GLY A 135 -18.96 2.67 0.42
C GLY A 135 -18.31 3.60 -0.60
N ASN A 136 -18.81 4.82 -0.70
CA ASN A 136 -18.25 5.85 -1.58
C ASN A 136 -18.35 7.25 -0.97
N ARG A 137 -18.52 7.32 0.35
CA ARG A 137 -18.77 8.54 1.10
C ARG A 137 -17.77 8.65 2.23
N ILE A 138 -17.18 9.84 2.32
CA ILE A 138 -16.26 10.22 3.38
C ILE A 138 -16.66 11.59 3.93
N TRP A 139 -16.43 11.80 5.21
CA TRP A 139 -16.59 13.06 5.90
C TRP A 139 -15.23 13.49 6.40
N LEU A 140 -14.80 14.69 6.04
CA LEU A 140 -13.48 15.19 6.35
C LEU A 140 -13.62 16.45 7.16
N SER A 141 -12.97 16.49 8.32
CA SER A 141 -12.89 17.72 9.09
C SER A 141 -12.21 18.82 8.29
N SER A 142 -12.67 20.06 8.42
CA SER A 142 -12.00 21.23 7.87
C SER A 142 -10.82 21.72 8.74
N LYS A 143 -10.35 20.90 9.71
CA LYS A 143 -9.19 21.17 10.56
C LYS A 143 -7.91 20.54 10.00
N LYS A 144 -6.77 20.87 10.61
CA LYS A 144 -5.42 20.43 10.21
C LYS A 144 -5.29 18.92 10.02
N ASP A 145 -5.83 18.12 10.93
CA ASP A 145 -5.69 16.65 10.88
C ASP A 145 -6.78 15.98 10.01
N GLY A 146 -7.72 16.77 9.47
CA GLY A 146 -8.76 16.34 8.54
C GLY A 146 -8.34 16.48 7.08
N VAL A 147 -9.03 17.33 6.32
CA VAL A 147 -8.84 17.49 4.87
C VAL A 147 -7.44 17.95 4.47
N TYR A 148 -6.71 18.63 5.35
CA TYR A 148 -5.34 19.08 5.10
C TYR A 148 -4.31 17.96 5.26
N ASN A 149 -4.66 16.86 5.92
CA ASN A 149 -3.80 15.70 6.07
C ASN A 149 -4.11 14.67 4.98
N TRP A 150 -3.20 14.52 4.02
CA TRP A 150 -3.37 13.58 2.91
C TRP A 150 -3.55 12.14 3.39
N ALA A 151 -2.93 11.76 4.51
CA ALA A 151 -3.03 10.41 5.05
C ALA A 151 -4.44 10.16 5.57
N THR A 152 -5.04 11.12 6.27
CA THR A 152 -6.45 11.06 6.70
C THR A 152 -7.38 10.91 5.49
N VAL A 153 -7.19 11.72 4.43
CA VAL A 153 -8.05 11.62 3.25
C VAL A 153 -7.89 10.27 2.54
N MET A 154 -6.65 9.77 2.47
CA MET A 154 -6.37 8.44 1.93
C MET A 154 -7.01 7.35 2.78
N GLU A 155 -6.80 7.33 4.10
CA GLU A 155 -7.41 6.38 5.04
C GLU A 155 -8.93 6.32 4.85
N LYS A 156 -9.60 7.47 4.89
CA LYS A 156 -11.06 7.54 4.70
C LYS A 156 -11.50 7.07 3.32
N SER A 157 -10.66 7.24 2.30
CA SER A 157 -10.95 6.73 0.97
C SER A 157 -10.67 5.22 0.85
N LEU A 158 -9.66 4.69 1.52
CA LEU A 158 -9.35 3.26 1.55
C LEU A 158 -10.44 2.47 2.29
N HIS A 159 -11.09 3.11 3.24
CA HIS A 159 -12.31 2.59 3.85
C HIS A 159 -13.41 2.26 2.83
N ASN A 160 -13.56 3.07 1.78
CA ASN A 160 -14.54 2.79 0.72
C ASN A 160 -14.27 1.46 -0.03
N TYR A 161 -13.04 0.93 0.06
CA TYR A 161 -12.60 -0.33 -0.53
C TYR A 161 -12.49 -1.49 0.49
N GLY A 162 -12.98 -1.29 1.71
CA GLY A 162 -13.06 -2.33 2.74
C GLY A 162 -11.81 -2.53 3.59
N LEU A 163 -10.82 -1.63 3.50
CA LEU A 163 -9.71 -1.65 4.47
C LEU A 163 -10.17 -1.12 5.83
N TRP A 164 -9.82 -1.84 6.90
CA TRP A 164 -10.02 -1.40 8.29
C TRP A 164 -8.75 -0.76 8.84
N HIS A 165 -8.85 -0.15 10.02
CA HIS A 165 -7.70 0.43 10.69
C HIS A 165 -6.62 -0.64 10.97
N SER A 166 -5.36 -0.21 10.90
CA SER A 166 -4.20 -1.02 11.26
C SER A 166 -3.88 -0.89 12.76
N TRP A 167 -3.36 -1.97 13.32
CA TRP A 167 -3.17 -2.18 14.74
C TRP A 167 -1.69 -2.27 15.10
N LYS A 168 -1.38 -2.01 16.37
CA LYS A 168 -0.08 -2.35 16.96
C LYS A 168 -0.28 -2.62 18.44
N ASP A 169 0.32 -3.69 18.95
CA ASP A 169 0.23 -4.10 20.35
C ASP A 169 -1.23 -4.25 20.85
N GLY A 170 -2.13 -4.69 19.97
CA GLY A 170 -3.55 -4.86 20.29
C GLY A 170 -4.35 -3.55 20.39
N ILE A 171 -3.76 -2.42 20.01
CA ILE A 171 -4.40 -1.10 20.02
C ILE A 171 -4.69 -0.65 18.58
N GLU A 172 -5.95 -0.30 18.32
CA GLU A 172 -6.42 0.22 17.04
C GLU A 172 -5.74 1.56 16.74
N TYR A 173 -5.45 1.83 15.46
CA TYR A 173 -4.72 3.01 14.97
C TYR A 173 -3.24 3.11 15.37
N ASN A 174 -2.74 2.24 16.24
CA ASN A 174 -1.41 2.41 16.81
C ASN A 174 -0.26 2.02 15.85
N ASP A 175 -0.58 1.57 14.62
CA ASP A 175 0.41 1.37 13.56
C ASP A 175 0.84 2.71 12.95
N GLU A 176 2.07 3.14 13.25
CA GLU A 176 2.65 4.38 12.72
C GLU A 176 3.29 4.21 11.33
N THR A 177 3.17 3.02 10.71
CA THR A 177 3.85 2.66 9.46
C THR A 177 2.94 2.65 8.22
N THR A 178 1.66 3.00 8.39
CA THR A 178 0.65 3.06 7.32
C THR A 178 -0.41 4.12 7.59
N VAL A 179 -0.99 4.67 6.50
CA VAL A 179 -2.19 5.52 6.51
C VAL A 179 -3.38 4.89 7.21
N MET A 180 -3.49 3.56 7.28
CA MET A 180 -4.61 2.92 7.99
C MET A 180 -4.41 2.90 9.51
N GLY A 181 -3.24 3.30 10.02
CA GLY A 181 -3.02 3.54 11.43
C GLY A 181 -2.87 5.04 11.70
N ARG A 182 -1.73 5.45 12.28
CA ARG A 182 -1.37 6.86 12.51
C ARG A 182 -0.23 7.33 11.60
N GLY A 183 0.26 6.47 10.72
CA GLY A 183 1.37 6.77 9.83
C GLY A 183 1.00 7.77 8.74
N LEU A 184 1.95 8.64 8.39
CA LEU A 184 1.86 9.50 7.20
C LEU A 184 2.58 8.85 6.01
N THR A 185 2.27 7.58 5.75
CA THR A 185 3.00 6.72 4.81
C THR A 185 2.03 5.79 4.08
N CYS A 186 2.42 5.26 2.92
CA CYS A 186 1.54 4.40 2.13
C CYS A 186 1.10 3.13 2.87
N PRO A 187 0.05 2.45 2.35
CA PRO A 187 -0.40 1.18 2.89
C PRO A 187 0.72 0.15 3.07
N ASN A 188 0.62 -0.66 4.11
CA ASN A 188 1.56 -1.75 4.35
C ASN A 188 1.33 -2.92 3.37
N ALA A 189 2.22 -3.92 3.39
CA ALA A 189 2.17 -5.03 2.44
C ALA A 189 0.87 -5.84 2.48
N ALA A 190 0.28 -6.05 3.66
CA ALA A 190 -0.98 -6.79 3.79
C ALA A 190 -2.16 -6.00 3.19
N GLU A 191 -2.16 -4.68 3.37
CA GLU A 191 -3.16 -3.77 2.80
C GLU A 191 -3.00 -3.67 1.27
N LEU A 192 -1.77 -3.52 0.77
CA LEU A 192 -1.48 -3.50 -0.67
C LEU A 192 -1.88 -4.82 -1.35
N ALA A 193 -1.64 -5.96 -0.70
CA ALA A 193 -2.05 -7.26 -1.18
C ALA A 193 -3.58 -7.40 -1.21
N TYR A 194 -4.26 -6.96 -0.14
CA TYR A 194 -5.72 -6.96 -0.08
C TYR A 194 -6.34 -6.13 -1.21
N LEU A 195 -5.77 -4.96 -1.50
CA LEU A 195 -6.25 -4.09 -2.57
C LEU A 195 -5.86 -4.56 -3.98
N GLY A 196 -5.06 -5.61 -4.12
CA GLY A 196 -4.51 -6.03 -5.42
C GLY A 196 -3.56 -5.00 -6.04
N TRP A 197 -2.96 -4.13 -5.23
CA TRP A 197 -2.06 -3.08 -5.69
C TRP A 197 -0.61 -3.54 -5.79
N ALA A 198 -0.25 -4.60 -5.08
CA ALA A 198 1.07 -5.20 -5.16
C ALA A 198 1.00 -6.73 -5.31
N THR A 199 2.06 -7.32 -5.86
CA THR A 199 2.22 -8.76 -6.00
C THR A 199 3.36 -9.28 -5.12
N PRO A 200 3.28 -10.53 -4.64
CA PRO A 200 4.35 -11.12 -3.87
C PRO A 200 5.57 -11.39 -4.75
N ALA A 201 6.76 -11.47 -4.15
CA ALA A 201 7.96 -11.91 -4.86
C ALA A 201 7.72 -13.28 -5.51
N PRO A 202 8.46 -13.66 -6.57
CA PRO A 202 8.32 -14.99 -7.18
C PRO A 202 8.43 -16.11 -6.14
N GLY A 203 7.30 -16.79 -5.91
CA GLY A 203 7.16 -17.82 -4.90
C GLY A 203 7.14 -17.35 -3.43
N GLY A 204 6.96 -16.05 -3.21
CA GLY A 204 6.68 -15.44 -1.92
C GLY A 204 5.19 -15.34 -1.62
N ASP A 205 4.31 -15.85 -2.47
CA ASP A 205 2.84 -15.78 -2.36
C ASP A 205 2.26 -16.69 -1.27
N ARG A 206 2.95 -17.80 -1.00
CA ARG A 206 2.62 -18.74 0.07
C ARG A 206 3.87 -19.48 0.53
N ILE A 207 4.41 -19.05 1.66
CA ILE A 207 5.55 -19.70 2.31
C ILE A 207 5.04 -20.50 3.51
N ASP A 208 4.85 -21.81 3.32
CA ASP A 208 4.36 -22.75 4.32
C ASP A 208 5.37 -23.88 4.61
N SER A 209 4.99 -24.87 5.42
CA SER A 209 5.88 -25.98 5.83
C SER A 209 6.42 -26.81 4.67
N THR A 210 5.75 -26.82 3.52
CA THR A 210 6.22 -27.55 2.33
C THR A 210 7.37 -26.82 1.65
N ARG A 211 7.33 -25.49 1.68
CA ARG A 211 8.29 -24.59 1.03
C ARG A 211 9.46 -24.22 1.95
N LEU A 212 9.17 -23.94 3.22
CA LEU A 212 10.14 -23.57 4.24
C LEU A 212 10.27 -24.69 5.27
N ARG A 213 11.10 -25.68 4.93
CA ARG A 213 11.41 -26.81 5.81
C ARG A 213 12.20 -26.32 7.03
N VAL A 214 12.10 -27.06 8.13
CA VAL A 214 12.84 -26.78 9.37
C VAL A 214 14.34 -26.68 9.09
N GLY A 215 14.97 -25.62 9.60
CA GLY A 215 16.40 -25.32 9.47
C GLY A 215 16.83 -24.88 8.07
N ALA A 216 15.93 -24.95 7.08
CA ALA A 216 16.21 -24.46 5.73
C ALA A 216 15.95 -22.95 5.66
N THR A 217 16.74 -22.29 4.81
CA THR A 217 16.59 -20.86 4.54
C THR A 217 16.04 -20.63 3.14
N LEU A 218 15.05 -19.75 3.04
CA LEU A 218 14.64 -19.14 1.77
C LEU A 218 15.19 -17.72 1.70
N THR A 219 15.59 -17.31 0.49
CA THR A 219 16.21 -16.00 0.23
C THR A 219 15.47 -15.31 -0.90
N PHE A 220 15.16 -14.03 -0.72
CA PHE A 220 14.49 -13.19 -1.69
C PHE A 220 15.22 -11.85 -1.83
N SER A 221 15.16 -11.25 -3.01
CA SER A 221 15.56 -9.85 -3.22
C SER A 221 14.30 -9.03 -3.35
N LEU A 222 13.96 -8.28 -2.29
CA LEU A 222 12.73 -7.51 -2.22
C LEU A 222 13.01 -6.05 -2.56
N PRO A 223 12.39 -5.48 -3.61
CA PRO A 223 12.39 -4.05 -3.81
C PRO A 223 11.60 -3.37 -2.68
N ALA A 224 12.04 -2.19 -2.26
CA ALA A 224 11.26 -1.36 -1.36
C ALA A 224 9.88 -1.08 -1.97
N THR A 225 8.84 -1.04 -1.14
CA THR A 225 7.45 -0.89 -1.60
C THR A 225 7.27 0.30 -2.53
N TYR A 226 7.91 1.45 -2.32
CA TYR A 226 7.73 2.61 -3.19
C TYR A 226 8.28 2.43 -4.62
N LEU A 227 9.16 1.45 -4.88
CA LEU A 227 9.83 1.26 -6.17
C LEU A 227 8.95 0.59 -7.22
N SER A 228 8.23 -0.46 -6.82
CA SER A 228 7.53 -1.35 -7.74
C SER A 228 6.31 -1.96 -7.07
N PRO A 229 5.18 -2.12 -7.78
CA PRO A 229 4.09 -2.98 -7.31
C PRO A 229 4.48 -4.46 -7.34
N ASP A 230 5.46 -4.82 -8.18
CA ASP A 230 5.77 -6.20 -8.48
C ASP A 230 6.82 -6.77 -7.54
N GLY A 231 6.49 -7.91 -6.93
CA GLY A 231 7.43 -8.71 -6.16
C GLY A 231 7.89 -8.10 -4.84
N ASN A 232 7.14 -7.15 -4.27
CA ASN A 232 7.63 -6.28 -3.19
C ASN A 232 7.31 -6.78 -1.77
N TYR A 233 6.61 -7.92 -1.65
CA TYR A 233 6.33 -8.55 -0.36
C TYR A 233 6.44 -10.08 -0.39
N LEU A 234 6.49 -10.67 0.81
CA LEU A 234 6.37 -12.09 1.07
C LEU A 234 5.19 -12.35 1.99
N ARG A 235 4.55 -13.50 1.82
CA ARG A 235 3.44 -13.98 2.63
C ARG A 235 3.78 -15.34 3.24
N VAL A 236 3.95 -15.37 4.56
CA VAL A 236 4.22 -16.59 5.32
C VAL A 236 2.92 -17.12 5.89
N VAL A 237 2.65 -18.39 5.63
CA VAL A 237 1.51 -19.15 6.15
C VAL A 237 2.08 -20.22 7.08
N PRO A 238 2.30 -19.91 8.37
CA PRO A 238 2.97 -20.80 9.31
C PRO A 238 2.08 -21.97 9.77
N ASP A 239 1.69 -22.81 8.81
CA ASP A 239 0.83 -23.99 8.99
C ASP A 239 1.43 -25.08 9.89
N TRP A 240 2.72 -24.98 10.20
CA TRP A 240 3.43 -25.78 11.19
C TRP A 240 3.05 -25.44 12.65
N LEU A 241 2.32 -24.35 12.89
CA LEU A 241 1.87 -23.96 14.22
C LEU A 241 0.56 -24.67 14.60
N PRO A 242 0.39 -25.08 15.87
CA PRO A 242 -0.85 -25.69 16.34
C PRO A 242 -2.09 -24.82 16.12
N SER A 243 -1.94 -23.49 16.09
CA SER A 243 -3.04 -22.55 15.82
C SER A 243 -3.71 -22.78 14.48
N TYR A 244 -3.05 -23.40 13.50
CA TYR A 244 -3.65 -23.72 12.20
C TYR A 244 -4.68 -24.85 12.24
N SER A 245 -4.77 -25.60 13.34
CA SER A 245 -5.92 -26.47 13.61
C SER A 245 -7.21 -25.68 13.86
N ASN A 246 -7.12 -24.41 14.30
CA ASN A 246 -8.22 -23.48 14.42
C ASN A 246 -7.90 -22.16 13.71
N LYS A 247 -8.31 -22.05 12.45
CA LYS A 247 -7.98 -20.91 11.56
C LYS A 247 -8.32 -19.53 12.13
N THR A 248 -9.26 -19.44 13.08
CA THR A 248 -9.61 -18.16 13.73
C THR A 248 -8.56 -17.65 14.71
N LEU A 249 -7.67 -18.53 15.20
CA LEU A 249 -6.51 -18.18 16.04
C LEU A 249 -5.20 -18.10 15.23
N ALA A 250 -5.17 -18.69 14.04
CA ALA A 250 -4.03 -18.65 13.15
C ALA A 250 -3.79 -17.26 12.56
N LYS A 251 -2.52 -16.96 12.26
CA LYS A 251 -2.10 -15.70 11.65
C LYS A 251 -1.14 -15.95 10.49
N ASN A 252 -1.30 -15.17 9.43
CA ASN A 252 -0.36 -15.07 8.32
C ASN A 252 0.54 -13.85 8.55
N LEU A 253 1.77 -13.89 8.02
CA LEU A 253 2.71 -12.76 8.06
C LEU A 253 2.90 -12.17 6.68
N TYR A 254 2.94 -10.84 6.60
CA TYR A 254 3.33 -10.09 5.41
C TYR A 254 4.64 -9.36 5.70
N ILE A 255 5.62 -9.56 4.83
CA ILE A 255 6.98 -9.08 5.01
C ILE A 255 7.38 -8.26 3.80
N ALA A 256 7.79 -7.00 4.00
CA ALA A 256 8.19 -6.12 2.90
C ALA A 256 9.28 -5.15 3.33
N VAL A 257 10.03 -4.62 2.36
CA VAL A 257 11.06 -3.60 2.60
C VAL A 257 10.42 -2.22 2.49
N ARG A 258 10.62 -1.38 3.50
CA ARG A 258 10.13 0.01 3.49
C ARG A 258 11.31 0.97 3.57
N VAL A 259 11.31 1.97 2.69
CA VAL A 259 12.34 3.01 2.58
C VAL A 259 11.62 4.36 2.57
N ASN A 260 12.21 5.38 3.20
CA ASN A 260 11.59 6.70 3.33
C ASN A 260 11.68 7.54 2.04
N LYS A 261 11.13 7.03 0.96
CA LYS A 261 11.09 7.66 -0.37
C LYS A 261 9.69 7.51 -0.99
N GLY A 262 9.42 8.29 -2.03
CA GLY A 262 8.13 8.27 -2.72
C GLY A 262 6.97 8.58 -1.77
N GLY A 263 5.94 7.73 -1.79
CA GLY A 263 4.80 7.88 -0.88
C GLY A 263 5.12 7.59 0.59
N ASP A 264 6.25 6.94 0.88
CA ASP A 264 6.75 6.64 2.23
C ASP A 264 7.76 7.67 2.75
N ALA A 265 7.89 8.83 2.11
CA ALA A 265 8.90 9.84 2.45
C ALA A 265 8.89 10.31 3.92
N LEU A 266 7.76 10.19 4.63
CA LEU A 266 7.60 10.57 6.03
C LEU A 266 7.71 9.40 7.01
N LEU A 267 8.12 8.22 6.54
CA LEU A 267 8.39 7.08 7.41
C LEU A 267 9.52 7.42 8.39
N ASP A 268 9.29 7.21 9.69
CA ASP A 268 10.25 7.58 10.74
C ASP A 268 11.62 6.97 10.47
N LYS A 269 12.64 7.83 10.34
CA LYS A 269 13.99 7.41 9.92
C LYS A 269 14.71 6.56 10.95
N THR A 270 14.34 6.69 12.22
CA THR A 270 15.02 6.04 13.34
C THR A 270 14.40 4.68 13.63
N LEU A 271 13.07 4.60 13.61
CA LEU A 271 12.31 3.42 14.02
C LEU A 271 11.97 2.50 12.83
N TYR A 272 11.62 3.08 11.68
CA TYR A 272 10.88 2.35 10.65
C TYR A 272 11.54 2.38 9.27
N ALA A 273 12.21 3.46 8.86
CA ALA A 273 12.76 3.55 7.52
C ALA A 273 13.95 2.62 7.29
N ASN A 274 14.10 2.19 6.03
CA ASN A 274 15.21 1.38 5.52
C ASN A 274 15.31 0.02 6.21
N ARG A 275 14.15 -0.59 6.48
CA ARG A 275 14.00 -1.83 7.26
C ARG A 275 13.05 -2.81 6.58
N VAL A 276 13.15 -4.08 6.96
CA VAL A 276 12.16 -5.11 6.65
C VAL A 276 11.03 -5.01 7.66
N HIS A 277 9.83 -4.67 7.21
CA HIS A 277 8.62 -4.58 8.03
C HIS A 277 7.90 -5.91 8.04
N ILE A 278 7.31 -6.23 9.19
CA ILE A 278 6.47 -7.41 9.36
C ILE A 278 5.12 -6.99 9.92
N HIS A 279 4.08 -7.37 9.22
CA HIS A 279 2.69 -7.26 9.65
C HIS A 279 2.10 -8.66 9.78
N GLU A 280 1.17 -8.83 10.71
CA GLU A 280 0.39 -10.05 10.87
C GLU A 280 -1.09 -9.79 10.62
N LEU A 281 -1.83 -10.81 10.19
CA LEU A 281 -3.29 -10.77 10.15
C LEU A 281 -3.90 -12.15 10.33
N ASN A 282 -5.19 -12.17 10.68
CA ASN A 282 -5.93 -13.41 10.90
C ASN A 282 -5.98 -14.30 9.64
N ALA A 283 -5.55 -15.55 9.76
CA ALA A 283 -5.44 -16.46 8.63
C ALA A 283 -6.81 -16.90 8.08
N ALA A 284 -7.87 -16.98 8.90
CA ALA A 284 -9.22 -17.27 8.39
C ALA A 284 -9.71 -16.15 7.47
N LYS A 285 -9.52 -14.90 7.88
CA LYS A 285 -9.89 -13.71 7.08
C LYS A 285 -8.98 -13.47 5.88
N ASP A 286 -7.76 -13.98 5.94
CA ASP A 286 -6.81 -13.85 4.85
C ASP A 286 -6.98 -14.93 3.78
N ASN A 287 -7.08 -16.18 4.19
CA ASN A 287 -7.19 -17.30 3.26
C ASN A 287 -8.57 -17.44 2.62
N ALA A 288 -9.62 -16.86 3.22
CA ALA A 288 -10.98 -16.91 2.69
C ALA A 288 -11.34 -15.70 1.82
N PHE A 289 -10.38 -14.81 1.52
CA PHE A 289 -10.62 -13.67 0.62
C PHE A 289 -10.73 -14.15 -0.85
N PRO A 290 -11.70 -13.66 -1.65
CA PRO A 290 -12.71 -12.62 -1.36
C PRO A 290 -14.05 -13.14 -0.83
N GLU A 291 -14.15 -14.43 -0.50
CA GLU A 291 -15.42 -15.14 -0.26
C GLU A 291 -16.10 -14.82 1.10
N LEU A 292 -15.42 -14.17 2.05
CA LEU A 292 -15.98 -13.82 3.37
C LEU A 292 -15.72 -12.38 3.83
N ASP A 293 -16.79 -11.76 4.36
CA ASP A 293 -16.80 -10.62 5.31
C ASP A 293 -15.90 -9.41 5.00
N LEU A 294 -16.18 -8.77 3.87
CA LEU A 294 -15.62 -7.47 3.44
C LEU A 294 -15.83 -6.31 4.44
N TYR A 295 -16.72 -6.53 5.40
CA TYR A 295 -17.13 -5.56 6.43
C TYR A 295 -16.44 -5.80 7.77
N LEU A 296 -15.63 -6.85 7.90
CA LEU A 296 -15.01 -7.17 9.18
C LEU A 296 -13.54 -6.75 9.23
N ASP A 297 -13.17 -6.15 10.35
CA ASP A 297 -11.80 -5.81 10.66
C ASP A 297 -10.87 -7.03 10.59
N ARG A 298 -9.92 -7.02 9.66
CA ARG A 298 -8.93 -8.09 9.47
C ARG A 298 -7.83 -8.08 10.54
N LYS A 299 -7.79 -7.04 11.37
CA LYS A 299 -6.80 -6.78 12.41
C LYS A 299 -5.38 -6.93 11.88
N ILE A 300 -5.11 -6.26 10.76
CA ILE A 300 -3.75 -6.14 10.24
C ILE A 300 -2.94 -5.40 11.32
N SER A 301 -1.92 -6.05 11.86
CA SER A 301 -1.14 -5.53 12.98
C SER A 301 0.32 -5.46 12.63
N TYR A 302 0.95 -4.31 12.87
CA TYR A 302 2.39 -4.20 12.85
C TYR A 302 3.01 -5.04 13.97
N LEU A 303 4.08 -5.76 13.64
CA LEU A 303 4.87 -6.54 14.60
C LEU A 303 6.22 -5.90 14.88
N THR A 304 7.03 -5.71 13.84
CA THR A 304 8.43 -5.28 14.00
C THR A 304 9.03 -4.79 12.70
N ALA A 305 10.20 -4.15 12.80
CA ALA A 305 11.02 -3.73 11.68
C ALA A 305 12.50 -4.10 11.91
N ILE A 306 13.11 -4.74 10.92
CA ILE A 306 14.45 -5.34 11.00
C ILE A 306 15.43 -4.48 10.23
N THR A 307 16.51 -4.06 10.89
CA THR A 307 17.62 -3.35 10.24
C THR A 307 18.36 -4.27 9.25
N PRO A 308 18.90 -3.74 8.14
CA PRO A 308 19.84 -4.48 7.30
C PRO A 308 20.99 -5.09 8.10
N LEU A 309 21.49 -6.23 7.63
CA LEU A 309 22.51 -7.06 8.28
C LEU A 309 22.17 -7.45 9.72
N SER A 310 20.89 -7.67 10.01
CA SER A 310 20.42 -8.12 11.32
C SER A 310 19.26 -9.11 11.20
N GLN A 311 18.80 -9.63 12.33
CA GLN A 311 17.72 -10.61 12.37
C GLN A 311 16.82 -10.39 13.57
N VAL A 312 15.58 -10.86 13.46
CA VAL A 312 14.64 -10.97 14.58
C VAL A 312 14.13 -12.40 14.68
N THR A 313 13.98 -12.88 15.91
CA THR A 313 13.31 -14.16 16.18
C THR A 313 11.87 -13.90 16.55
N LEU A 314 10.95 -14.34 15.70
CA LEU A 314 9.52 -14.34 15.96
C LEU A 314 9.16 -15.64 16.67
N THR A 315 9.33 -15.67 17.99
CA THR A 315 9.21 -16.90 18.80
C THR A 315 7.84 -17.55 18.69
N THR A 316 6.77 -16.75 18.70
CA THR A 316 5.38 -17.19 18.49
C THR A 316 5.20 -17.94 17.16
N TYR A 317 6.02 -17.62 16.16
CA TYR A 317 5.94 -18.15 14.81
C TYR A 317 6.95 -19.25 14.51
N LYS A 318 7.87 -19.50 15.44
CA LYS A 318 9.07 -20.33 15.23
C LYS A 318 9.85 -19.94 13.96
N LEU A 319 9.94 -18.63 13.70
CA LEU A 319 10.51 -18.09 12.48
C LEU A 319 11.61 -17.08 12.82
N VAL A 320 12.76 -17.19 12.14
CA VAL A 320 13.78 -16.14 12.10
C VAL A 320 13.66 -15.42 10.77
N VAL A 321 13.58 -14.09 10.84
CA VAL A 321 13.54 -13.22 9.66
C VAL A 321 14.79 -12.35 9.68
N TYR A 322 15.44 -12.24 8.53
CA TYR A 322 16.72 -11.54 8.38
C TYR A 322 16.56 -10.38 7.41
N GLY A 323 17.03 -9.20 7.82
CA GLY A 323 17.38 -8.13 6.90
C GLY A 323 18.81 -8.37 6.44
N GLY A 324 19.01 -8.69 5.17
CA GLY A 324 20.30 -8.99 4.59
C GLY A 324 21.05 -7.74 4.09
N SER A 325 21.90 -7.93 3.08
CA SER A 325 22.57 -6.84 2.36
C SER A 325 21.68 -6.19 1.29
N TRP A 326 21.96 -4.92 0.98
CA TRP A 326 21.38 -4.26 -0.19
C TRP A 326 22.03 -4.82 -1.46
N VAL A 327 21.23 -5.39 -2.34
CA VAL A 327 21.70 -5.99 -3.62
C VAL A 327 21.49 -5.06 -4.81
N GLY A 328 20.92 -3.88 -4.56
CA GLY A 328 20.68 -2.81 -5.53
C GLY A 328 20.13 -1.57 -4.82
N THR A 329 19.87 -0.51 -5.57
CA THR A 329 19.25 0.71 -5.03
C THR A 329 17.88 0.39 -4.43
N ASP A 330 17.80 0.45 -3.11
CA ASP A 330 16.58 0.20 -2.33
C ASP A 330 15.96 -1.21 -2.58
N VAL A 331 16.80 -2.19 -2.94
CA VAL A 331 16.45 -3.62 -3.02
C VAL A 331 17.25 -4.38 -1.97
N LEU A 332 16.56 -4.95 -0.97
CA LEU A 332 17.18 -5.64 0.14
C LEU A 332 17.06 -7.15 -0.02
N ARG A 333 18.12 -7.89 0.31
CA ARG A 333 18.01 -9.33 0.50
C ARG A 333 17.26 -9.61 1.79
N VAL A 334 16.25 -10.47 1.74
CA VAL A 334 15.46 -10.91 2.90
C VAL A 334 15.53 -12.41 2.98
N HIS A 335 15.85 -12.93 4.17
CA HIS A 335 15.89 -14.36 4.42
C HIS A 335 14.84 -14.77 5.44
N LEU A 336 14.37 -16.01 5.32
CA LEU A 336 13.44 -16.64 6.24
C LEU A 336 13.97 -18.02 6.62
N CYS A 337 13.94 -18.35 7.90
CA CYS A 337 14.22 -19.70 8.39
C CYS A 337 13.22 -20.11 9.46
N HIS A 338 12.57 -21.25 9.26
CA HIS A 338 11.69 -21.88 10.25
C HIS A 338 12.52 -22.83 11.11
N TYR A 339 12.41 -22.72 12.44
CA TYR A 339 13.08 -23.62 13.38
C TYR A 339 12.09 -24.50 14.13
N LYS A 340 12.54 -25.65 14.65
CA LYS A 340 11.62 -26.59 15.34
C LYS A 340 11.54 -26.30 16.83
N SER A 341 12.71 -26.19 17.46
CA SER A 341 12.84 -26.07 18.91
C SER A 341 13.56 -24.79 19.30
N SER A 342 14.62 -24.43 18.57
CA SER A 342 15.50 -23.33 18.95
C SER A 342 15.86 -22.46 17.74
N PRO A 343 15.94 -21.13 17.88
CA PRO A 343 16.40 -20.25 16.79
C PRO A 343 17.80 -20.60 16.26
N GLN A 344 18.61 -21.31 17.05
CA GLN A 344 19.93 -21.84 16.67
C GLN A 344 19.86 -22.96 15.62
N ASP A 345 18.68 -23.52 15.35
CA ASP A 345 18.47 -24.41 14.20
C ASP A 345 18.67 -23.65 12.86
N CYS A 346 18.60 -22.31 12.91
CA CYS A 346 18.78 -21.43 11.75
C CYS A 346 20.19 -20.82 11.70
N PRO A 347 20.73 -20.59 10.50
CA PRO A 347 22.05 -20.00 10.33
C PRO A 347 22.11 -18.54 10.83
N SER A 348 23.32 -18.06 11.12
CA SER A 348 23.53 -16.64 11.43
C SER A 348 23.40 -15.77 10.17
N VAL A 349 23.07 -14.49 10.36
CA VAL A 349 23.04 -13.52 9.24
C VAL A 349 24.40 -13.44 8.53
N GLN A 350 25.51 -13.55 9.26
CA GLN A 350 26.84 -13.53 8.65
C GLN A 350 27.04 -14.72 7.71
N PHE A 351 26.62 -15.92 8.13
CA PHE A 351 26.72 -17.11 7.28
C PHE A 351 25.91 -16.97 5.99
N LEU A 352 24.70 -16.40 6.08
CA LEU A 352 23.82 -16.18 4.92
C LEU A 352 24.34 -15.12 3.95
N GLU A 353 25.10 -14.14 4.44
CA GLU A 353 25.65 -13.05 3.63
C GLU A 353 27.04 -13.33 3.06
N LEU A 354 27.72 -14.40 3.52
CA LEU A 354 28.94 -14.89 2.89
C LEU A 354 28.62 -15.42 1.50
N SER A 355 28.86 -14.59 0.47
CA SER A 355 28.86 -15.06 -0.91
C SER A 355 30.04 -16.04 -1.09
N PRO A 356 29.88 -17.14 -1.86
CA PRO A 356 31.04 -17.88 -2.35
C PRO A 356 31.95 -16.89 -3.10
N PRO A 357 33.29 -17.03 -3.05
CA PRO A 357 34.15 -16.25 -3.91
C PRO A 357 33.68 -16.41 -5.36
N PRO A 358 33.69 -15.35 -6.18
CA PRO A 358 33.31 -15.46 -7.58
C PRO A 358 34.12 -16.60 -8.22
N PRO A 359 33.50 -17.44 -9.08
CA PRO A 359 34.23 -18.49 -9.76
C PRO A 359 35.45 -17.87 -10.43
N SER A 360 36.63 -18.46 -10.17
CA SER A 360 37.88 -17.98 -10.76
C SER A 360 37.67 -17.81 -12.27
N PRO A 361 38.09 -16.69 -12.88
CA PRO A 361 37.92 -16.48 -14.31
C PRO A 361 38.47 -17.70 -15.05
N GLN A 362 37.62 -18.33 -15.86
CA GLN A 362 38.05 -19.44 -16.71
C GLN A 362 39.28 -18.98 -17.50
N PRO A 363 40.35 -19.79 -17.57
CA PRO A 363 41.50 -19.50 -18.42
C PRO A 363 41.00 -19.20 -19.84
N SER A 364 41.37 -18.04 -20.38
CA SER A 364 41.01 -17.66 -21.74
C SER A 364 41.37 -18.81 -22.69
N PRO A 365 40.45 -19.20 -23.60
CA PRO A 365 40.77 -20.24 -24.57
C PRO A 365 42.02 -19.83 -25.37
N PRO A 366 42.92 -20.78 -25.67
CA PRO A 366 44.12 -20.49 -26.43
C PRO A 366 43.74 -19.82 -27.76
N PRO A 367 44.50 -18.80 -28.21
CA PRO A 367 44.20 -18.12 -29.45
C PRO A 367 44.14 -19.12 -30.62
N PRO A 368 43.15 -18.98 -31.52
CA PRO A 368 42.98 -19.89 -32.64
C PRO A 368 44.23 -19.91 -33.52
N LYS A 369 44.71 -21.13 -33.83
CA LYS A 369 45.83 -21.34 -34.75
C LYS A 369 45.53 -20.67 -36.10
N PRO A 370 46.49 -19.94 -36.70
CA PRO A 370 46.29 -19.29 -37.99
C PRO A 370 45.93 -20.33 -39.05
N SER A 371 44.81 -20.10 -39.75
CA SER A 371 44.36 -21.00 -40.81
C SER A 371 45.39 -21.05 -41.94
N SER A 372 45.85 -22.25 -42.30
CA SER A 372 46.66 -22.46 -43.48
C SER A 372 45.87 -21.97 -44.71
N LYS A 373 46.44 -21.00 -45.44
CA LYS A 373 45.89 -20.50 -46.70
C LYS A 373 45.61 -21.68 -47.64
N GLN A 374 44.35 -21.89 -47.97
CA GLN A 374 43.97 -22.73 -49.10
C GLN A 374 44.48 -22.08 -50.38
N VAL A 375 45.35 -22.81 -51.08
CA VAL A 375 45.80 -22.51 -52.44
C VAL A 375 44.59 -22.63 -53.36
N GLY A 376 44.15 -21.51 -53.94
CA GLY A 376 43.05 -21.49 -54.90
C GLY A 376 43.39 -22.20 -56.21
N PRO A 377 42.38 -22.72 -56.94
CA PRO A 377 42.60 -23.52 -58.14
C PRO A 377 43.12 -22.68 -59.31
N VAL A 378 44.09 -23.26 -60.03
CA VAL A 378 44.73 -22.71 -61.23
C VAL A 378 43.69 -22.54 -62.35
N LYS A 379 43.59 -21.32 -62.90
CA LYS A 379 42.75 -21.02 -64.07
C LYS A 379 43.30 -21.66 -65.35
N PRO A 380 42.46 -22.23 -66.24
CA PRO A 380 42.91 -22.77 -67.53
C PRO A 380 43.32 -21.66 -68.50
N ARG A 381 44.45 -21.89 -69.17
CA ARG A 381 45.08 -21.02 -70.18
C ARG A 381 44.26 -21.05 -71.48
N LYS A 382 43.77 -19.89 -71.94
CA LYS A 382 43.15 -19.74 -73.28
C LYS A 382 44.23 -19.85 -74.37
N ARG A 383 43.96 -20.67 -75.40
CA ARG A 383 44.75 -20.73 -76.65
C ARG A 383 44.48 -19.48 -77.51
N PRO A 384 45.48 -18.97 -78.25
CA PRO A 384 45.30 -17.85 -79.16
C PRO A 384 44.75 -18.30 -80.53
N PRO A 385 43.99 -17.44 -81.24
CA PRO A 385 43.66 -17.64 -82.64
C PRO A 385 44.78 -17.08 -83.55
N ARG A 386 44.77 -17.57 -84.81
CA ARG A 386 45.80 -17.44 -85.86
C ARG A 386 46.48 -16.07 -85.99
#